data_AF-A0A2M8M000-F1
#
_entry.id   AF-A0A2M8M000-F1
#
_cell.length_a   1.000
_cell.length_b   1.000
_cell.length_c   1.000
_cell.angle_alpha   90.00
_cell.angle_beta   90.00
_cell.angle_gamma   90.00
#
_symmetry.space_group_name_H-M   'P 1'
#
loop_
_entity.id
_entity.type
_entity.pdbx_description
1 polymer ?
#
loop_
_entity_poly.entity_id
_entity_poly.type
_entity_poly.pdbx_seq_one_letter_code
_entity_poly.pdbx_strand_id
1 'polypeptide(L)'
;MPYDTLPVHAEDERFGAIGIWLDGRAGTLEVEGAWSSPGIPTVTLDRDPPTPAESHIPIGTRDGSRLTLVVGDETARVRPGRGRLLRRSYAVAAVHRGSRYRLVPDSAAGSRLLKDGRTLGRFSSDGDGAVRADWAEGAVVEAADAALGYALAAAFGTGGRPWWALVADFAGGLVPG
;
A
#
# COMPACT_ATOMS: atom_id res chain seq x y z
N MET A 1 15.38 9.78 17.39
CA MET A 1 15.25 8.55 16.60
C MET A 1 14.22 7.66 17.28
N PRO A 2 13.01 7.46 16.74
CA PRO A 2 12.17 6.38 17.21
C PRO A 2 11.84 5.45 16.03
N TYR A 3 12.65 4.42 15.79
CA TYR A 3 12.24 3.28 14.98
C TYR A 3 12.87 2.04 15.60
N ASP A 4 12.18 1.47 16.59
CA ASP A 4 12.52 0.14 17.15
C ASP A 4 11.87 -0.99 16.32
N THR A 5 11.38 -0.65 15.12
CA THR A 5 10.77 -1.58 14.18
C THR A 5 11.74 -1.78 13.03
N LEU A 6 12.26 -3.01 12.90
CA LEU A 6 13.08 -3.38 11.75
C LEU A 6 12.23 -3.32 10.47
N PRO A 7 12.81 -2.89 9.33
CA PRO A 7 12.10 -2.90 8.06
C PRO A 7 11.69 -4.31 7.67
N VAL A 8 10.54 -4.41 6.99
CA VAL A 8 10.25 -5.57 6.15
C VAL A 8 10.91 -5.33 4.80
N HIS A 9 11.63 -6.33 4.31
CA HIS A 9 12.25 -6.28 2.99
C HIS A 9 11.39 -7.00 1.97
N ALA A 10 11.11 -6.30 0.86
CA ALA A 10 10.57 -6.89 -0.34
C ALA A 10 11.67 -7.03 -1.38
N GLU A 11 11.76 -8.19 -2.03
CA GLU A 11 12.62 -8.38 -3.20
C GLU A 11 11.81 -8.05 -4.46
N ASP A 12 12.35 -7.17 -5.30
CA ASP A 12 11.81 -6.80 -6.60
C ASP A 12 12.80 -7.21 -7.70
N GLU A 13 12.36 -7.96 -8.70
CA GLU A 13 13.22 -8.43 -9.78
C GLU A 13 13.81 -7.30 -10.64
N ARG A 14 13.13 -6.15 -10.70
CA ARG A 14 13.53 -4.98 -11.50
C ARG A 14 14.25 -3.93 -10.67
N PHE A 15 13.86 -3.75 -9.42
CA PHE A 15 14.34 -2.66 -8.57
C PHE A 15 15.16 -3.13 -7.37
N GLY A 16 15.38 -4.44 -7.20
CA GLY A 16 16.13 -5.02 -6.11
C GLY A 16 15.40 -4.94 -4.77
N ALA A 17 16.15 -4.93 -3.68
CA ALA A 17 15.57 -4.93 -2.33
C ALA A 17 14.95 -3.56 -1.99
N ILE A 18 13.70 -3.59 -1.50
CA ILE A 18 12.92 -2.45 -1.06
C ILE A 18 12.70 -2.57 0.45
N GLY A 19 13.07 -1.54 1.21
CA GLY A 19 12.80 -1.44 2.64
C GLY A 19 11.44 -0.78 2.91
N ILE A 20 10.66 -1.35 3.83
CA ILE A 20 9.34 -0.86 4.20
C ILE A 20 9.25 -0.80 5.73
N TRP A 21 9.02 0.39 6.27
CA TRP A 21 8.78 0.64 7.69
C TRP A 21 7.35 1.11 7.87
N LEU A 22 6.50 0.26 8.45
CA LEU A 22 5.12 0.61 8.75
C LEU A 22 4.91 0.56 10.26
N ASP A 23 4.51 1.68 10.85
CA ASP A 23 3.97 1.74 12.21
C ASP A 23 2.53 2.24 12.13
N GLY A 24 1.57 1.30 12.10
CA GLY A 24 0.15 1.62 12.07
C GLY A 24 -0.36 2.30 13.34
N ARG A 25 0.35 2.17 14.47
CA ARG A 25 -0.01 2.83 15.73
C ARG A 25 0.39 4.30 15.67
N ALA A 26 1.63 4.59 15.28
CA ALA A 26 2.11 5.95 15.03
C ALA A 26 1.41 6.58 13.82
N GLY A 27 0.98 5.76 12.86
CA GLY A 27 0.40 6.20 11.60
C GLY A 27 1.47 6.67 10.61
N THR A 28 2.64 6.04 10.63
CA THR A 28 3.77 6.39 9.77
C THR A 28 4.13 5.22 8.85
N LEU A 29 4.45 5.54 7.61
CA LEU A 29 5.00 4.60 6.64
C LEU A 29 6.19 5.26 5.94
N GLU A 30 7.26 4.50 5.77
CA GLU A 30 8.40 4.86 4.95
C GLU A 30 8.74 3.70 4.01
N VAL A 31 9.01 4.02 2.75
CA VAL A 31 9.50 3.07 1.73
C VAL A 31 10.74 3.66 1.10
N GLU A 32 11.82 2.89 1.04
CA GLU A 32 13.05 3.30 0.37
C GLU A 32 13.72 2.12 -0.37
N GLY A 33 14.56 2.42 -1.35
CA GLY A 33 15.44 1.41 -1.92
C GLY A 33 16.53 1.04 -0.92
N ALA A 34 16.81 -0.26 -0.75
CA ALA A 34 17.93 -0.69 0.07
C ALA A 34 19.26 -0.09 -0.45
N TRP A 35 20.32 -0.14 0.35
CA TRP A 35 21.64 0.34 -0.05
C TRP A 35 22.16 -0.28 -1.37
N SER A 36 21.74 -1.52 -1.68
CA SER A 36 22.05 -2.20 -2.95
C SER A 36 21.26 -1.69 -4.16
N SER A 37 20.25 -0.83 -3.95
CA SER A 37 19.27 -0.39 -4.95
C SER A 37 18.87 1.10 -4.79
N PRO A 38 19.82 2.05 -4.86
CA PRO A 38 19.61 3.46 -4.50
C PRO A 38 18.74 4.26 -5.48
N GLY A 39 18.24 3.64 -6.55
CA GLY A 39 17.46 4.32 -7.60
C GLY A 39 16.01 4.64 -7.21
N ILE A 40 15.51 4.07 -6.11
CA ILE A 40 14.14 4.23 -5.63
C ILE A 40 14.07 5.46 -4.72
N PRO A 41 13.24 6.47 -5.03
CA PRO A 41 13.06 7.61 -4.14
C PRO A 41 12.35 7.17 -2.86
N THR A 42 12.74 7.77 -1.73
CA THR A 42 12.04 7.57 -0.45
C THR A 42 10.60 8.04 -0.57
N VAL A 43 9.65 7.28 -0.04
CA VAL A 43 8.24 7.67 0.06
C VAL A 43 7.84 7.65 1.52
N THR A 44 7.35 8.76 2.03
CA THR A 44 6.76 8.83 3.37
C THR A 44 5.26 9.05 3.29
N LEU A 45 4.54 8.40 4.20
CA LEU A 45 3.12 8.63 4.39
C LEU A 45 2.84 8.74 5.88
N ASP A 46 2.36 9.91 6.28
CA ASP A 46 2.04 10.22 7.67
C ASP A 46 0.55 10.47 7.84
N ARG A 47 0.01 9.96 8.94
CA ARG A 47 -1.34 10.24 9.39
C ARG A 47 -1.31 11.30 10.48
N ASP A 48 -2.12 12.34 10.30
CA ASP A 48 -2.18 13.46 11.22
C ASP A 48 -2.63 13.02 12.64
N PRO A 49 -1.82 13.26 13.68
CA PRO A 49 -2.27 13.11 15.05
C PRO A 49 -3.29 14.23 15.42
N PRO A 50 -4.26 13.99 16.30
CA PRO A 50 -4.47 12.80 17.13
C PRO A 50 -5.47 11.80 16.52
N THR A 51 -5.46 11.57 15.20
CA THR A 51 -6.42 10.66 14.55
C THR A 51 -6.35 9.25 15.13
N PRO A 52 -7.45 8.71 15.70
CA PRO A 52 -7.48 7.34 16.20
C PRO A 52 -7.24 6.32 15.08
N ALA A 53 -6.53 5.22 15.40
CA ALA A 53 -6.28 4.14 14.44
C ALA A 53 -7.46 3.20 14.30
N GLU A 54 -7.91 3.02 13.06
CA GLU A 54 -8.75 1.91 12.66
C GLU A 54 -7.88 0.67 12.49
N SER A 55 -7.99 -0.30 13.41
CA SER A 55 -7.09 -1.47 13.51
C SER A 55 -7.05 -2.37 12.28
N HIS A 56 -8.03 -2.28 11.38
CA HIS A 56 -8.12 -3.08 10.16
C HIS A 56 -7.57 -2.36 8.92
N ILE A 57 -7.01 -1.16 9.09
CA ILE A 57 -6.35 -0.39 8.04
C ILE A 57 -4.87 -0.26 8.45
N PRO A 58 -3.91 -0.68 7.62
CA PRO A 58 -2.51 -0.74 8.05
C PRO A 58 -1.93 0.61 8.49
N ILE A 59 -2.16 1.69 7.73
CA ILE A 59 -1.78 3.07 8.14
C ILE A 59 -2.73 3.70 9.18
N GLY A 60 -3.77 2.97 9.58
CA GLY A 60 -4.72 3.37 10.62
C GLY A 60 -5.86 4.28 10.17
N THR A 61 -5.92 4.74 8.91
CA THR A 61 -7.06 5.51 8.38
C THR A 61 -7.20 5.40 6.86
N ARG A 62 -8.43 5.55 6.36
CA ARG A 62 -8.71 5.75 4.92
C ARG A 62 -9.17 7.17 4.60
N ASP A 63 -9.21 8.05 5.60
CA ASP A 63 -9.51 9.47 5.42
C ASP A 63 -8.28 10.18 4.83
N GLY A 64 -8.27 10.35 3.50
CA GLY A 64 -7.19 11.01 2.79
C GLY A 64 -6.98 12.49 3.15
N SER A 65 -7.90 13.13 3.88
CA SER A 65 -7.71 14.50 4.38
C SER A 65 -6.78 14.58 5.59
N ARG A 66 -6.48 13.43 6.21
CA ARG A 66 -5.61 13.27 7.38
C ARG A 66 -4.29 12.59 7.02
N LEU A 67 -3.96 12.55 5.74
CA LEU A 67 -2.82 11.83 5.21
C LEU A 67 -1.94 12.79 4.41
N THR A 68 -0.66 12.81 4.76
CA THR A 68 0.38 13.54 4.03
C THR A 68 1.29 12.52 3.34
N LEU A 69 1.32 12.55 2.02
CA LEU A 69 2.17 11.67 1.20
C LEU A 69 3.28 12.49 0.55
N VAL A 70 4.52 12.06 0.69
CA VAL A 70 5.70 12.67 0.07
C VAL A 70 6.48 11.61 -0.71
N VAL A 71 6.93 11.95 -1.91
CA VAL A 71 7.75 11.10 -2.78
C VAL A 71 9.03 11.87 -3.10
N GLY A 72 10.16 11.41 -2.56
CA GLY A 72 11.39 12.19 -2.48
C GLY A 72 11.13 13.46 -1.69
N ASP A 73 11.28 14.61 -2.37
CA ASP A 73 11.01 15.93 -1.79
C ASP A 73 9.66 16.53 -2.23
N GLU A 74 8.81 15.75 -2.90
CA GLU A 74 7.58 16.25 -3.52
C GLU A 74 6.31 15.70 -2.85
N THR A 75 5.42 16.61 -2.48
CA THR A 75 4.10 16.24 -1.97
C THR A 75 3.24 15.63 -3.07
N ALA A 76 2.70 14.45 -2.79
CA ALA A 76 1.69 13.79 -3.59
C ALA A 76 0.33 13.80 -2.88
N ARG A 77 -0.75 13.66 -3.64
CA ARG A 77 -2.11 13.57 -3.07
C ARG A 77 -2.54 12.13 -3.04
N VAL A 78 -3.06 11.65 -1.92
CA VAL A 78 -3.65 10.31 -1.79
C VAL A 78 -5.14 10.40 -1.48
N ARG A 79 -5.93 9.50 -2.09
CA ARG A 79 -7.39 9.40 -1.92
C ARG A 79 -7.79 7.93 -1.83
N PRO A 80 -7.77 7.35 -0.63
CA PRO A 80 -8.29 6.02 -0.41
C PRO A 80 -9.80 6.00 -0.67
N GLY A 81 -10.29 4.97 -1.34
CA GLY A 81 -11.73 4.72 -1.45
C GLY A 81 -12.33 4.32 -0.10
N ARG A 82 -13.66 4.37 0.02
CA ARG A 82 -14.36 4.19 1.31
C ARG A 82 -14.21 2.82 1.97
N GLY A 83 -13.88 1.76 1.22
CA GLY A 83 -13.59 0.42 1.77
C GLY A 83 -14.75 -0.28 2.49
N ARG A 84 -16.02 -0.07 2.09
CA ARG A 84 -17.20 -0.51 2.87
C ARG A 84 -18.27 -1.32 2.14
N LEU A 85 -18.11 -1.62 0.84
CA LEU A 85 -19.21 -2.23 0.07
C LEU A 85 -18.72 -3.29 -0.93
N LEU A 86 -18.08 -2.84 -1.99
CA LEU A 86 -17.63 -3.67 -3.10
C LEU A 86 -16.11 -3.67 -3.11
N ARG A 87 -15.50 -4.73 -3.64
CA ARG A 87 -14.04 -4.84 -3.81
C ARG A 87 -13.41 -3.55 -4.38
N ARG A 88 -14.04 -2.95 -5.40
CA ARG A 88 -13.59 -1.67 -6.00
C ARG A 88 -13.57 -0.46 -5.05
N SER A 89 -14.34 -0.50 -3.96
CA SER A 89 -14.39 0.58 -2.96
C SER A 89 -13.12 0.66 -2.11
N TYR A 90 -12.28 -0.38 -2.15
CA TYR A 90 -10.96 -0.40 -1.53
C TYR A 90 -9.87 0.21 -2.43
N ALA A 91 -10.19 0.60 -3.67
CA ALA A 91 -9.22 1.23 -4.55
C ALA A 91 -8.62 2.50 -3.93
N VAL A 92 -7.33 2.72 -4.12
CA VAL A 92 -6.61 3.90 -3.64
C VAL A 92 -6.13 4.68 -4.85
N ALA A 93 -6.46 5.96 -4.93
CA ALA A 93 -5.94 6.84 -5.96
C ALA A 93 -4.82 7.69 -5.38
N ALA A 94 -3.79 7.98 -6.19
CA ALA A 94 -2.78 8.97 -5.87
C ALA A 94 -2.46 9.85 -7.07
N VAL A 95 -1.97 11.05 -6.84
CA VAL A 95 -1.48 11.97 -7.88
C VAL A 95 -0.10 12.47 -7.48
N HIS A 96 0.88 12.22 -8.33
CA HIS A 96 2.27 12.62 -8.16
C HIS A 96 2.80 13.14 -9.49
N ARG A 97 3.43 14.32 -9.51
CA ARG A 97 3.93 14.99 -10.73
C ARG A 97 2.94 15.01 -11.91
N GLY A 98 1.65 15.20 -11.61
CA GLY A 98 0.57 15.22 -12.61
C GLY A 98 0.11 13.85 -13.12
N SER A 99 0.86 12.78 -12.87
CA SER A 99 0.47 11.40 -13.20
C SER A 99 -0.56 10.88 -12.21
N ARG A 100 -1.57 10.15 -12.70
CA ARG A 100 -2.65 9.59 -11.88
C ARG A 100 -2.41 8.12 -11.63
N TYR A 101 -2.22 7.77 -10.37
CA TYR A 101 -2.04 6.40 -9.94
C TYR A 101 -3.34 5.85 -9.36
N ARG A 102 -3.56 4.55 -9.58
CA ARG A 102 -4.67 3.85 -8.95
C ARG A 102 -4.26 2.43 -8.60
N LEU A 103 -4.29 2.10 -7.30
CA LEU A 103 -4.20 0.74 -6.81
C LEU A 103 -5.63 0.19 -6.73
N VAL A 104 -5.98 -0.75 -7.60
CA VAL A 104 -7.34 -1.28 -7.75
C VAL A 104 -7.35 -2.77 -7.42
N PRO A 105 -8.11 -3.20 -6.40
CA PRO A 105 -8.30 -4.61 -6.12
C PRO A 105 -8.85 -5.36 -7.33
N ASP A 106 -8.13 -6.39 -7.79
CA ASP A 106 -8.52 -7.22 -8.93
C ASP A 106 -8.72 -8.70 -8.54
N SER A 107 -8.20 -9.11 -7.38
CA SER A 107 -8.35 -10.45 -6.82
C SER A 107 -8.63 -10.39 -5.32
N ALA A 108 -8.70 -11.56 -4.68
CA ALA A 108 -8.95 -11.66 -3.24
C ALA A 108 -7.83 -11.00 -2.42
N ALA A 109 -6.59 -11.28 -2.78
CA ALA A 109 -5.38 -10.81 -2.10
C ALA A 109 -4.59 -9.77 -2.92
N GLY A 110 -4.88 -9.60 -4.21
CA GLY A 110 -4.10 -8.75 -5.10
C GLY A 110 -4.82 -7.48 -5.56
N SER A 111 -4.01 -6.47 -5.84
CA SER A 111 -4.43 -5.21 -6.45
C SER A 111 -3.55 -4.88 -7.64
N ARG A 112 -4.14 -4.32 -8.68
CA ARG A 112 -3.43 -3.82 -9.86
C ARG A 112 -3.05 -2.37 -9.68
N LEU A 113 -1.81 -2.01 -9.98
CA LEU A 113 -1.38 -0.61 -10.09
C LEU A 113 -1.58 -0.12 -11.52
N LEU A 114 -2.25 1.02 -11.65
CA LEU A 114 -2.40 1.75 -12.90
C LEU A 114 -1.73 3.11 -12.80
N LYS A 115 -1.08 3.57 -13.88
CA LYS A 115 -0.62 4.95 -14.11
C LYS A 115 -1.29 5.48 -15.36
N ASP A 116 -2.06 6.56 -15.22
CA ASP A 116 -2.84 7.18 -16.29
C ASP A 116 -3.71 6.19 -17.08
N GLY A 117 -4.27 5.21 -16.36
CA GLY A 117 -5.12 4.15 -16.91
C GLY A 117 -4.38 2.96 -17.52
N ARG A 118 -3.05 3.02 -17.65
CA ARG A 118 -2.23 1.89 -18.11
C ARG A 118 -1.83 1.02 -16.93
N THR A 119 -1.87 -0.30 -17.11
CA THR A 119 -1.45 -1.24 -16.07
C THR A 119 0.07 -1.26 -15.98
N LEU A 120 0.61 -1.08 -14.78
CA LEU A 120 2.04 -1.22 -14.53
C LEU A 120 2.39 -2.58 -13.95
N GLY A 121 1.57 -3.11 -13.06
CA GLY A 121 1.81 -4.38 -12.39
C GLY A 121 0.72 -4.74 -11.39
N ARG A 122 0.91 -5.87 -10.70
CA ARG A 122 0.08 -6.35 -9.60
C ARG A 122 0.89 -6.33 -8.31
N PHE A 123 0.21 -6.04 -7.21
CA PHE A 123 0.76 -6.04 -5.87
C PHE A 123 -0.06 -6.95 -4.97
N SER A 124 0.62 -7.58 -4.00
CA SER A 124 -0.01 -8.31 -2.88
C SER A 124 0.64 -7.92 -1.56
N SER A 125 -0.18 -7.68 -0.53
CA SER A 125 0.18 -7.37 0.85
C SER A 125 -1.01 -7.69 1.76
N ASP A 126 -0.72 -8.38 2.87
CA ASP A 126 -1.73 -8.71 3.88
C ASP A 126 -1.87 -7.61 4.96
N GLY A 127 -1.22 -6.46 4.76
CA GLY A 127 -1.29 -5.31 5.66
C GLY A 127 -0.30 -5.35 6.83
N ASP A 128 0.69 -6.25 6.77
CA ASP A 128 1.81 -6.39 7.70
C ASP A 128 3.08 -5.64 7.24
N GLY A 129 2.98 -4.87 6.16
CA GLY A 129 4.10 -4.19 5.52
C GLY A 129 4.87 -5.07 4.53
N ALA A 130 4.63 -6.38 4.48
CA ALA A 130 5.20 -7.24 3.45
C ALA A 130 4.46 -7.02 2.13
N VAL A 131 5.20 -6.71 1.08
CA VAL A 131 4.65 -6.42 -0.25
C VAL A 131 5.39 -7.23 -1.30
N ARG A 132 4.65 -7.81 -2.25
CA ARG A 132 5.21 -8.39 -3.48
C ARG A 132 4.68 -7.62 -4.67
N ALA A 133 5.50 -7.46 -5.71
CA ALA A 133 5.16 -6.81 -6.95
C ALA A 133 5.46 -7.74 -8.14
N ASP A 134 4.47 -7.88 -9.03
CA ASP A 134 4.60 -8.54 -10.32
C ASP A 134 4.39 -7.50 -11.42
N TRP A 135 5.45 -7.09 -12.10
CA TRP A 135 5.37 -6.09 -13.17
C TRP A 135 4.75 -6.66 -14.43
N ALA A 136 3.90 -5.89 -15.10
CA ALA A 136 3.30 -6.29 -16.36
C ALA A 136 4.37 -6.38 -17.46
N GLU A 137 4.29 -7.41 -18.29
CA GLU A 137 5.22 -7.61 -19.41
C GLU A 137 5.21 -6.38 -20.34
N GLY A 138 6.41 -5.88 -20.68
CA GLY A 138 6.57 -4.70 -21.52
C GLY A 138 6.18 -3.37 -20.88
N ALA A 139 5.79 -3.33 -19.60
CA ALA A 139 5.48 -2.08 -18.92
C ALA A 139 6.76 -1.24 -18.70
N VAL A 140 6.67 0.03 -19.10
CA VAL A 140 7.67 1.03 -18.74
C VAL A 140 7.35 1.52 -17.33
N VAL A 141 8.11 1.04 -16.36
CA VAL A 141 7.95 1.36 -14.93
C VAL A 141 9.15 2.19 -14.49
N GLU A 142 8.89 3.37 -13.96
CA GLU A 142 9.90 4.24 -13.36
C GLU A 142 10.09 3.92 -11.88
N ALA A 143 11.23 4.29 -11.31
CA ALA A 143 11.51 4.05 -9.90
C ALA A 143 10.46 4.69 -8.95
N ALA A 144 9.96 5.88 -9.30
CA ALA A 144 8.87 6.51 -8.55
C ALA A 144 7.54 5.75 -8.65
N ASP A 145 7.30 5.02 -9.75
CA ASP A 145 6.12 4.18 -9.89
C ASP A 145 6.18 2.99 -8.93
N ALA A 146 7.37 2.39 -8.79
CA ALA A 146 7.63 1.32 -7.83
C ALA A 146 7.47 1.81 -6.40
N ALA A 147 8.20 2.88 -6.03
CA ALA A 147 8.13 3.45 -4.68
C ALA A 147 6.69 3.73 -4.24
N LEU A 148 5.91 4.37 -5.13
CA LEU A 148 4.51 4.68 -4.85
C LEU A 148 3.63 3.42 -4.81
N GLY A 149 3.86 2.45 -5.69
CA GLY A 149 3.14 1.16 -5.68
C GLY A 149 3.32 0.42 -4.36
N TYR A 150 4.56 0.28 -3.91
CA TYR A 150 4.92 -0.32 -2.62
C TYR A 150 4.29 0.43 -1.45
N ALA A 151 4.39 1.77 -1.43
CA ALA A 151 3.81 2.57 -0.36
C ALA A 151 2.29 2.42 -0.28
N LEU A 152 1.58 2.47 -1.41
CA LEU A 152 0.13 2.31 -1.44
C LEU A 152 -0.30 0.89 -1.00
N ALA A 153 0.43 -0.14 -1.42
CA ALA A 153 0.14 -1.52 -1.04
C ALA A 153 0.37 -1.75 0.46
N ALA A 154 1.49 -1.27 1.01
CA ALA A 154 1.80 -1.38 2.43
C ALA A 154 0.81 -0.60 3.31
N ALA A 155 0.52 0.66 2.95
CA ALA A 155 -0.34 1.55 3.74
C ALA A 155 -1.80 1.07 3.86
N PHE A 156 -2.33 0.47 2.80
CA PHE A 156 -3.77 0.20 2.68
C PHE A 156 -4.10 -1.28 2.53
N GLY A 157 -3.09 -2.15 2.44
CA GLY A 157 -3.22 -3.54 2.03
C GLY A 157 -3.62 -3.68 0.56
N THR A 158 -3.70 -4.91 0.10
CA THR A 158 -4.19 -5.22 -1.25
C THR A 158 -5.38 -6.17 -1.23
N GLY A 159 -5.99 -6.34 -2.41
CA GLY A 159 -7.21 -7.10 -2.52
C GLY A 159 -8.41 -6.34 -1.94
N GLY A 160 -9.52 -7.06 -1.82
CA GLY A 160 -10.75 -6.48 -1.30
C GLY A 160 -11.58 -7.52 -0.59
N ARG A 161 -10.92 -8.48 0.08
CA ARG A 161 -11.58 -9.30 1.08
C ARG A 161 -11.88 -8.39 2.26
N PRO A 162 -13.16 -8.19 2.59
CA PRO A 162 -13.48 -7.55 3.84
C PRO A 162 -13.00 -8.44 4.98
N TRP A 163 -12.43 -7.87 6.04
CA TRP A 163 -11.99 -8.63 7.21
C TRP A 163 -13.10 -9.50 7.82
N TRP A 164 -14.38 -9.10 7.67
CA TRP A 164 -15.54 -9.91 8.09
C TRP A 164 -15.74 -11.20 7.29
N ALA A 165 -15.21 -11.32 6.08
CA ALA A 165 -15.24 -12.58 5.32
C ALA A 165 -14.29 -13.63 5.94
N LEU A 166 -13.21 -13.21 6.60
CA LEU A 166 -12.32 -14.11 7.32
C LEU A 166 -12.92 -14.58 8.67
N VAL A 167 -13.75 -13.73 9.30
CA VAL A 167 -14.48 -14.09 10.53
C VAL A 167 -15.60 -15.09 10.23
N ALA A 168 -16.27 -15.00 9.08
CA ALA A 168 -17.30 -15.96 8.68
C ALA A 168 -16.72 -17.37 8.43
N ASP A 169 -15.52 -17.47 7.85
CA ASP A 169 -14.82 -18.76 7.67
C ASP A 169 -14.45 -19.42 9.01
N PHE A 170 -14.19 -18.63 10.06
CA PHE A 170 -13.96 -19.14 11.42
C PHE A 170 -15.26 -19.53 12.16
N ALA A 171 -16.37 -18.80 11.93
CA ALA A 171 -17.66 -19.09 12.55
C ALA A 171 -18.37 -20.32 11.93
N GLY A 172 -18.09 -20.63 10.66
CA GLY A 172 -18.65 -21.80 9.97
C GLY A 172 -18.13 -23.15 10.47
N GLY A 173 -17.00 -23.19 11.17
CA GLY A 173 -16.42 -24.41 11.76
C GLY A 173 -17.00 -24.81 13.12
N LEU A 174 -17.92 -24.02 13.68
CA LEU A 174 -18.49 -24.20 15.03
C LEU A 174 -19.99 -24.53 15.02
N VAL A 175 -20.48 -25.20 13.98
CA VAL A 175 -21.79 -25.87 14.01
C VAL A 175 -21.56 -27.34 14.33
N PRO A 176 -21.73 -27.80 15.58
CA PRO A 176 -21.85 -29.23 15.84
C PRO A 176 -23.18 -29.71 15.27
N GLY A 177 -23.12 -30.82 14.51
CA GLY A 177 -24.29 -31.65 14.24
C GLY A 177 -24.72 -32.42 15.48
#